data_AF-A0A7U9R112-F1
#
_entry.id   AF-A0A7U9R112-F1
#
_cell.length_a   1.000
_cell.length_b   1.000
_cell.length_c   1.000
_cell.angle_alpha   90.00
_cell.angle_beta   90.00
_cell.angle_gamma   90.00
#
_symmetry.space_group_name_H-M   'P 1'
#
loop_
_entity.id
_entity.type
_entity.pdbx_description
1 polymer ?
#
loop_
_entity_poly.entity_id
_entity_poly.type
_entity_poly.pdbx_seq_one_letter_code
_entity_poly.pdbx_strand_id
1 'polypeptide(L)'
;MNIQKAAVRASNNAMRGYIPHNAIVSQGAKIAARQQAQEKPQRGKKGRKRERLTEISTGSGKPVLRQNVGVVRAAKKLFEYEETGLAPYEVRALIEREKALTETVKKMQDW
;
A
#
# COMPACT_ATOMS: atom_id res chain seq x y z
N MET A 1 -29.98 -19.55 1.24
CA MET A 1 -29.44 -20.15 2.49
C MET A 1 -28.69 -19.10 3.34
N ASN A 2 -29.39 -18.07 3.84
CA ASN A 2 -28.83 -17.00 4.70
C ASN A 2 -29.41 -16.97 6.12
N ILE A 3 -30.46 -17.78 6.36
CA ILE A 3 -31.19 -17.87 7.63
C ILE A 3 -30.27 -18.37 8.75
N GLN A 4 -29.38 -19.33 8.44
CA GLN A 4 -28.42 -19.88 9.40
C GLN A 4 -27.45 -18.82 9.94
N LYS A 5 -26.92 -17.92 9.09
CA LYS A 5 -26.01 -16.86 9.53
C LYS A 5 -26.71 -15.81 10.39
N ALA A 6 -27.95 -15.48 10.06
CA ALA A 6 -28.75 -14.54 10.84
C ALA A 6 -29.12 -15.12 12.21
N ALA A 7 -29.51 -16.39 12.26
CA ALA A 7 -29.82 -17.11 13.51
C ALA A 7 -28.59 -17.21 14.43
N VAL A 8 -27.42 -17.53 13.88
CA VAL A 8 -26.16 -17.56 14.64
C VAL A 8 -25.80 -16.18 15.21
N ARG A 9 -25.99 -15.11 14.45
CA ARG A 9 -25.76 -13.74 14.95
C ARG A 9 -26.74 -13.36 16.06
N ALA A 10 -28.01 -13.70 15.92
CA ALA A 10 -29.03 -13.42 16.91
C ALA A 10 -28.74 -14.17 18.23
N SER A 11 -28.40 -15.46 18.15
CA SER A 11 -28.00 -16.27 19.30
C SER A 11 -26.76 -15.70 20.01
N ASN A 12 -25.71 -15.38 19.25
CA ASN A 12 -24.49 -14.78 19.82
C ASN A 12 -24.75 -13.44 20.52
N ASN A 13 -25.70 -12.63 20.01
CA ASN A 13 -26.04 -11.36 20.63
C ASN A 13 -26.85 -11.54 21.93
N ALA A 14 -27.76 -12.51 21.97
CA ALA A 14 -28.52 -12.85 23.18
C ALA A 14 -27.59 -13.38 24.29
N MET A 15 -26.63 -14.24 23.94
CA MET A 15 -25.65 -14.79 24.89
C MET A 15 -24.72 -13.74 25.49
N ARG A 16 -24.55 -12.59 24.82
CA ARG A 16 -23.69 -11.50 25.29
C ARG A 16 -24.19 -10.85 26.58
N GLY A 17 -25.50 -10.89 26.84
CA GLY A 17 -26.10 -10.33 28.06
C GLY A 17 -25.79 -11.15 29.33
N TYR A 18 -25.43 -12.42 29.18
CA TYR A 18 -25.14 -13.34 30.28
C TYR A 18 -23.65 -13.46 30.61
N ILE A 19 -22.79 -12.76 29.86
CA ILE A 19 -21.35 -12.73 30.12
C ILE A 19 -21.08 -11.66 31.21
N PRO A 20 -20.69 -12.05 32.43
CA PRO A 20 -20.32 -11.08 33.46
C PRO A 20 -19.14 -10.24 32.97
N HIS A 21 -19.20 -8.93 33.21
CA HIS A 21 -18.20 -7.96 32.74
C HIS A 21 -17.96 -7.96 31.21
N ASN A 22 -18.95 -8.30 30.38
CA ASN A 22 -18.88 -8.31 28.92
C ASN A 22 -18.24 -7.05 28.32
N ALA A 23 -18.53 -5.86 28.86
CA ALA A 23 -17.89 -4.63 28.41
C ALA A 23 -16.36 -4.70 28.53
N ILE A 24 -15.86 -5.12 29.70
CA ILE A 24 -14.43 -5.27 30.01
C ILE A 24 -13.83 -6.38 29.15
N VAL A 25 -14.48 -7.55 29.04
CA VAL A 25 -14.01 -8.68 28.22
C VAL A 25 -13.92 -8.28 26.74
N SER A 26 -14.93 -7.59 26.21
CA SER A 26 -14.93 -7.14 24.82
C SER A 26 -13.89 -6.05 24.54
N GLN A 27 -13.61 -5.20 25.53
CA GLN A 27 -12.59 -4.17 25.44
C GLN A 27 -11.19 -4.80 25.53
N GLY A 28 -10.96 -5.75 26.43
CA GLY A 28 -9.74 -6.54 26.52
C GLY A 28 -9.48 -7.33 25.24
N ALA A 29 -10.49 -7.97 24.66
CA ALA A 29 -10.39 -8.67 23.37
C ALA A 29 -10.05 -7.72 22.22
N LYS A 30 -10.62 -6.50 22.18
CA LYS A 30 -10.25 -5.48 21.19
C LYS A 30 -8.80 -5.01 21.34
N ILE A 31 -8.33 -4.84 22.57
CA ILE A 31 -6.95 -4.43 22.86
C ILE A 31 -5.98 -5.54 22.45
N ALA A 32 -6.25 -6.79 22.84
CA ALA A 32 -5.46 -7.96 22.45
C ALA A 32 -5.42 -8.16 20.92
N ALA A 33 -6.54 -7.97 20.23
CA ALA A 33 -6.59 -8.03 18.77
C ALA A 33 -5.78 -6.90 18.10
N ARG A 34 -5.78 -5.69 18.69
CA ARG A 34 -4.94 -4.57 18.21
C ARG A 34 -3.46 -4.82 18.45
N GLN A 35 -3.08 -5.38 19.60
CA GLN A 35 -1.70 -5.77 19.90
C GLN A 35 -1.22 -6.86 18.94
N GLN A 36 -2.02 -7.91 18.73
CA GLN A 36 -1.71 -8.94 17.72
C GLN A 36 -1.68 -8.41 16.27
N ALA A 37 -2.45 -7.36 15.96
CA ALA A 37 -2.39 -6.71 14.64
C ALA A 37 -1.15 -5.82 14.48
N GLN A 38 -0.60 -5.29 15.57
CA GLN A 38 0.65 -4.53 15.60
C GLN A 38 1.90 -5.44 15.62
N GLU A 39 1.82 -6.60 16.29
CA GLU A 39 2.92 -7.57 16.38
C GLU A 39 3.05 -8.50 15.16
N LYS A 40 2.01 -8.60 14.33
CA LYS A 40 2.17 -9.29 13.04
C LYS A 40 3.11 -8.45 12.16
N PRO A 41 4.26 -8.98 11.69
CA PRO A 41 5.06 -8.30 10.69
C PRO A 41 4.13 -7.97 9.54
N GLN A 42 4.05 -6.68 9.24
CA GLN A 42 3.16 -6.08 8.25
C GLN A 42 3.12 -6.99 7.03
N ARG A 43 2.08 -7.82 6.96
CA ARG A 43 1.96 -8.95 6.04
C ARG A 43 2.35 -8.42 4.67
N GLY A 44 3.51 -8.86 4.18
CA GLY A 44 4.30 -8.13 3.20
C GLY A 44 3.41 -7.39 2.22
N LYS A 45 3.49 -6.06 2.21
CA LYS A 45 3.13 -5.31 1.00
C LYS A 45 4.07 -5.87 -0.06
N LYS A 46 3.66 -6.97 -0.72
CA LYS A 46 4.23 -7.46 -1.97
C LYS A 46 4.52 -6.20 -2.74
N GLY A 47 5.81 -5.91 -2.92
CA GLY A 47 6.30 -4.56 -3.19
C GLY A 47 5.33 -3.89 -4.13
N ARG A 48 4.70 -2.79 -3.69
CA ARG A 48 3.83 -2.00 -4.55
C ARG A 48 4.71 -1.65 -5.74
N LYS A 49 4.63 -2.46 -6.81
CA LYS A 49 5.31 -2.19 -8.05
C LYS A 49 4.83 -0.78 -8.37
N ARG A 50 5.76 0.16 -8.44
CA ARG A 50 5.46 1.55 -8.78
C ARG A 50 4.93 1.50 -10.20
N GLU A 51 3.63 1.21 -10.34
CA GLU A 51 3.04 0.92 -11.64
C GLU A 51 3.08 2.20 -12.46
N ARG A 52 3.65 2.07 -13.66
CA ARG A 52 3.64 3.11 -14.66
C ARG A 52 2.18 3.31 -15.08
N LEU A 53 1.69 4.55 -14.98
CA LEU A 53 0.33 4.91 -15.37
C LEU A 53 0.19 5.12 -16.88
N THR A 54 1.32 5.20 -17.58
CA THR A 54 1.41 5.42 -19.02
C THR A 54 2.00 4.21 -19.74
N GLU A 55 1.69 4.10 -21.02
CA GLU A 55 2.28 3.16 -21.97
C GLU A 55 2.48 3.84 -23.32
N ILE A 56 3.23 3.20 -24.22
CA ILE A 56 3.37 3.67 -25.60
C ILE A 56 2.25 3.02 -26.42
N SER A 57 1.41 3.85 -27.04
CA SER A 57 0.35 3.37 -27.94
C SER A 57 0.97 2.62 -29.11
N THR A 58 0.52 1.39 -29.35
CA THR A 58 1.02 0.52 -30.42
C THR A 58 0.78 1.09 -31.82
N GLY A 59 -0.28 1.89 -32.01
CA GLY A 59 -0.58 2.51 -33.30
C GLY A 59 0.14 3.85 -33.52
N SER A 60 0.18 4.72 -32.51
CA SER A 60 0.67 6.09 -32.67
C SER A 60 2.10 6.33 -32.19
N GLY A 61 2.69 5.40 -31.42
CA GLY A 61 3.99 5.58 -30.78
C GLY A 61 4.02 6.64 -29.67
N LYS A 62 2.87 7.27 -29.36
CA LYS A 62 2.78 8.34 -28.38
C LYS A 62 2.55 7.78 -26.97
N PRO A 63 3.04 8.47 -25.93
CA PRO A 63 2.71 8.12 -24.55
C PRO A 63 1.22 8.37 -24.29
N VAL A 64 0.51 7.33 -23.87
CA VAL A 64 -0.90 7.36 -23.51
C VAL A 64 -1.10 6.79 -22.12
N LEU A 65 -2.23 7.09 -21.47
CA LEU A 65 -2.61 6.44 -20.21
C LEU A 65 -2.97 4.98 -20.49
N ARG A 66 -2.62 4.09 -19.56
CA ARG A 66 -3.02 2.69 -19.64
C ARG A 66 -4.53 2.53 -19.54
N GLN A 67 -5.03 1.43 -20.10
CA GLN A 67 -6.43 1.03 -19.94
C GLN A 67 -6.80 0.99 -18.44
N ASN A 68 -7.93 1.61 -18.08
CA ASN A 68 -8.45 1.74 -16.71
C ASN A 68 -7.68 2.69 -15.77
N VAL A 69 -6.80 3.55 -16.27
CA VAL A 69 -6.23 4.65 -15.46
C VAL A 69 -7.14 5.88 -15.54
N GLY A 70 -7.74 6.24 -14.41
CA GLY A 70 -8.53 7.47 -14.28
C GLY A 70 -7.66 8.73 -14.38
N VAL A 71 -8.17 9.76 -15.05
CA VAL A 71 -7.48 11.05 -15.26
C VAL A 71 -7.04 11.68 -13.94
N VAL A 72 -7.87 11.65 -12.91
CA VAL A 72 -7.55 12.20 -11.58
C VAL A 72 -6.32 11.52 -10.96
N ARG A 73 -6.18 10.19 -11.13
CA ARG A 73 -5.02 9.44 -10.63
C ARG A 73 -3.75 9.81 -11.40
N ALA A 74 -3.86 10.04 -12.70
CA ALA A 74 -2.73 10.49 -13.53
C ALA A 74 -2.31 11.92 -13.17
N ALA A 75 -3.27 12.84 -13.05
CA ALA A 75 -3.03 14.23 -12.66
C ALA A 75 -2.39 14.32 -11.28
N LYS A 76 -2.88 13.56 -10.29
CA LYS A 76 -2.27 13.50 -8.96
C LYS A 76 -0.80 13.08 -9.02
N LYS A 77 -0.49 12.05 -9.82
CA LYS A 77 0.90 11.59 -9.97
C LYS A 77 1.78 12.62 -10.68
N LEU A 78 1.24 13.33 -11.68
CA LEU A 78 1.95 14.41 -12.36
C LEU A 78 2.24 15.55 -11.38
N PHE A 79 1.25 15.97 -10.61
CA PHE A 79 1.39 16.97 -9.56
C PHE A 79 2.45 16.59 -8.52
N GLU A 80 2.42 15.35 -8.01
CA GLU A 80 3.44 14.83 -7.09
C GLU A 80 4.86 14.87 -7.69
N TYR A 81 5.01 14.72 -9.02
CA TYR A 81 6.31 14.89 -9.69
C TYR A 81 6.69 16.36 -9.84
N GLU A 82 5.76 17.23 -10.23
CA GLU A 82 6.00 18.67 -10.36
C GLU A 82 6.39 19.30 -9.02
N GLU A 83 5.80 18.85 -7.90
CA GLU A 83 6.17 19.28 -6.54
C GLU A 83 7.62 18.95 -6.17
N THR A 84 8.26 17.98 -6.84
CA THR A 84 9.69 17.71 -6.61
C THR A 84 10.59 18.83 -7.14
N GLY A 85 10.07 19.70 -8.02
CA GLY A 85 10.83 20.76 -8.67
C GLY A 85 11.89 20.27 -9.67
N LEU A 86 11.95 18.95 -9.93
CA LEU A 86 12.95 18.33 -10.78
C LEU A 86 12.39 18.05 -12.18
N ALA A 87 13.14 18.44 -13.20
CA ALA A 87 12.84 18.06 -14.57
C ALA A 87 13.15 16.57 -14.81
N PRO A 88 12.47 15.89 -15.76
CA PRO A 88 12.69 14.47 -16.02
C PRO A 88 14.14 14.07 -16.34
N TYR A 89 14.92 14.96 -16.97
CA TYR A 89 16.33 14.69 -17.27
C TYR A 89 17.22 14.77 -16.01
N GLU A 90 16.89 15.65 -15.07
CA GLU A 90 17.61 15.80 -13.79
C GLU A 90 17.42 14.57 -12.92
N VAL A 91 16.20 14.03 -12.90
CA VAL A 91 15.90 12.77 -12.23
C VAL A 91 16.76 11.63 -12.80
N ARG A 92 16.97 11.57 -14.12
CA ARG A 92 17.85 10.56 -14.74
C ARG A 92 19.31 10.75 -14.32
N ALA A 93 19.80 11.98 -14.36
CA ALA A 93 21.16 12.30 -13.94
C ALA A 93 21.40 11.94 -12.46
N LEU A 94 20.43 12.16 -11.58
CA LEU A 94 20.51 11.75 -10.17
C LEU A 94 20.58 10.24 -10.01
N ILE A 95 19.78 9.48 -10.76
CA ILE A 95 19.82 8.01 -10.75
C ILE A 95 21.19 7.50 -11.19
N GLU A 96 21.80 8.10 -12.22
CA GLU A 96 23.13 7.71 -12.68
C GLU A 96 24.21 8.00 -11.65
N ARG A 97 24.17 9.19 -11.02
CA ARG A 97 25.10 9.54 -9.93
C ARG A 97 24.94 8.62 -8.72
N GLU A 98 23.71 8.30 -8.33
CA GLU A 98 23.43 7.40 -7.21
C GLU A 98 23.99 5.99 -7.45
N LYS A 99 23.87 5.47 -8.67
CA LYS A 99 24.50 4.20 -9.06
C LYS A 99 26.03 4.27 -8.97
N ALA A 100 26.64 5.31 -9.53
CA ALA A 100 28.11 5.46 -9.50
C ALA A 100 28.66 5.58 -8.07
N LEU A 101 27.96 6.30 -7.20
CA LEU A 101 28.30 6.40 -5.79
C LEU A 101 28.12 5.06 -5.07
N THR A 102 27.03 4.35 -5.33
CA THR A 102 26.78 3.03 -4.75
C THR A 102 27.87 2.03 -5.14
N GLU A 103 28.29 2.01 -6.40
CA GLU A 103 29.40 1.18 -6.86
C GLU A 103 30.73 1.54 -6.20
N THR A 104 30.98 2.83 -6.01
CA THR A 104 32.20 3.32 -5.33
C THR A 104 32.22 2.91 -3.87
N VAL A 105 31.11 3.08 -3.15
CA VAL A 105 30.97 2.66 -1.75
C VAL A 105 31.17 1.15 -1.62
N LYS A 106 30.60 0.36 -2.54
CA LYS A 106 30.79 -1.09 -2.54
C LYS A 106 32.26 -1.48 -2.69
N LYS A 107 32.98 -0.87 -3.65
CA LYS A 107 34.42 -1.09 -3.81
C LYS A 107 35.23 -0.72 -2.57
N MET A 108 34.83 0.32 -1.84
CA MET A 108 35.49 0.71 -0.59
C MET A 108 35.17 -0.23 0.58
N GLN A 109 33.98 -0.83 0.61
CA GLN A 109 33.59 -1.82 1.64
C GLN A 109 34.25 -3.18 1.43
N ASP A 110 34.56 -3.53 0.18
CA ASP A 110 35.20 -4.80 -0.19
C ASP A 110 36.75 -4.75 -0.06
N TRP A 111 37.32 -3.61 0.37
CA TRP A 111 38.75 -3.40 0.65
C TRP A 111 39.08 -3.63 2.13
#